data_AF-T1F4U4-F1
#
_entry.id   AF-T1F4U4-F1
#
_cell.length_a   1.000
_cell.length_b   1.000
_cell.length_c   1.000
_cell.angle_alpha   90.00
_cell.angle_beta   90.00
_cell.angle_gamma   90.00
#
_symmetry.space_group_name_H-M   'P 1'
#
loop_
_entity.id
_entity.type
_entity.pdbx_description
1 polymer ?
#
loop_
_entity_poly.entity_id
_entity_poly.type
_entity_poly.pdbx_seq_one_letter_code
_entity_poly.pdbx_strand_id
1 'polypeptide(L)'
;MNAGAVLILNLKTIIAGVICFEKFREGNVDFCSCDPAIEDRSWSTFSFLEALMLCSMRCSQTASCVAYNFINATNQCQLFNQTLNKFSVLPGCQYYYRKVVNDSDLSAIGENLTVEADDYLQEFYINGINVMSPSRFPHAKEWNTADMYNLKGDLFVIAVRAWNTIAFGGVTISTADNYIVTNSTWKCRKDLTDGWYKINYNDSFWTDALEGLNTYYPTSSPLARYKWIFGPQACEHCDIYCRRSFIKKDRLCLEKHFWEIVLA
;
A
#
# COMPACT_ATOMS: atom_id res chain seq x y z
N MET A 1 38.03 -58.92 -9.90
CA MET A 1 38.47 -57.53 -9.66
C MET A 1 37.30 -56.62 -9.99
N ASN A 2 36.74 -56.00 -8.96
CA ASN A 2 35.48 -55.24 -8.99
C ASN A 2 35.70 -53.83 -9.53
N ALA A 3 34.85 -53.39 -10.46
CA ALA A 3 34.70 -51.99 -10.83
C ALA A 3 33.20 -51.66 -10.90
N GLY A 4 32.56 -51.57 -9.74
CA GLY A 4 31.23 -50.98 -9.59
C GLY A 4 31.40 -49.50 -9.30
N ALA A 5 31.29 -48.65 -10.31
CA ALA A 5 31.27 -47.20 -10.15
C ALA A 5 29.91 -46.79 -9.56
N VAL A 6 29.90 -46.47 -8.27
CA VAL A 6 28.73 -45.88 -7.60
C VAL A 6 28.68 -44.40 -7.97
N LEU A 7 27.77 -44.05 -8.88
CA LEU A 7 27.49 -42.68 -9.28
C LEU A 7 26.69 -42.00 -8.14
N ILE A 8 27.38 -41.31 -7.24
CA ILE A 8 26.74 -40.47 -6.22
C ILE A 8 26.30 -39.16 -6.88
N LEU A 9 25.07 -39.16 -7.42
CA LEU A 9 24.36 -37.95 -7.83
C LEU A 9 24.05 -37.13 -6.57
N ASN A 10 24.89 -36.14 -6.28
CA ASN A 10 24.59 -35.08 -5.32
C ASN A 10 23.45 -34.22 -5.88
N LEU A 11 22.21 -34.59 -5.56
CA LEU A 11 21.05 -33.73 -5.72
C LEU A 11 21.20 -32.57 -4.71
N LYS A 12 21.85 -31.48 -5.13
CA LYS A 12 21.63 -30.18 -4.49
C LYS A 12 20.21 -29.77 -4.84
N THR A 13 19.26 -30.19 -4.01
CA THR A 13 17.90 -29.65 -4.00
C THR A 13 18.04 -28.19 -3.60
N ILE A 14 18.17 -27.30 -4.58
CA ILE A 14 17.92 -25.89 -4.41
C ILE A 14 16.42 -25.81 -4.17
N ILE A 15 16.03 -25.81 -2.89
CA ILE A 15 14.69 -25.41 -2.48
C ILE A 15 14.63 -23.91 -2.77
N ALA A 16 14.25 -23.56 -3.99
CA ALA A 16 13.80 -22.21 -4.31
C ALA A 16 12.50 -22.02 -3.53
N GLY A 17 12.62 -21.49 -2.32
CA GLY A 17 11.49 -21.05 -1.51
C GLY A 17 10.89 -19.79 -2.14
N VAL A 18 10.21 -19.94 -3.27
CA VAL A 18 9.46 -18.83 -3.87
C VAL A 18 8.12 -18.77 -3.13
N ILE A 19 8.07 -17.94 -2.10
CA ILE A 19 6.86 -17.61 -1.35
C ILE A 19 6.04 -16.67 -2.24
N CYS A 20 5.30 -17.22 -3.21
CA CYS A 20 4.46 -16.42 -4.12
C CYS A 20 3.21 -15.83 -3.45
N PHE A 21 2.98 -16.14 -2.16
CA PHE A 21 1.75 -15.78 -1.47
C PHE A 21 2.02 -15.44 0.00
N GLU A 22 2.11 -14.15 0.32
CA GLU A 22 2.08 -13.70 1.70
C GLU A 22 0.64 -13.39 2.10
N LYS A 23 0.06 -14.33 2.85
CA LYS A 23 -1.20 -14.15 3.55
C LYS A 23 -0.90 -13.58 4.94
N PHE A 24 -1.51 -12.45 5.29
CA PHE A 24 -1.59 -12.04 6.67
C PHE A 24 -3.04 -11.79 7.06
N ARG A 25 -3.33 -11.88 8.36
CA ARG A 25 -4.69 -11.77 8.88
C ARG A 25 -4.75 -10.63 9.88
N GLU A 26 -5.72 -9.73 9.71
CA GLU A 26 -6.06 -8.73 10.72
C GLU A 26 -7.52 -8.92 11.14
N GLY A 27 -7.71 -9.39 12.37
CA GLY A 27 -9.03 -9.81 12.87
C GLY A 27 -9.63 -10.93 12.01
N ASN A 28 -10.79 -10.65 11.40
CA ASN A 28 -11.52 -11.59 10.54
C ASN A 28 -11.29 -11.38 9.05
N VAL A 29 -10.38 -10.48 8.67
CA VAL A 29 -10.06 -10.17 7.28
C VAL A 29 -8.71 -10.76 6.93
N ASP A 30 -8.68 -11.54 5.86
CA ASP A 30 -7.44 -12.04 5.26
C ASP A 30 -6.93 -11.01 4.25
N PHE A 31 -5.62 -10.82 4.16
CA PHE A 31 -4.95 -9.96 3.17
C PHE A 31 -3.99 -10.78 2.33
N CYS A 32 -3.96 -10.51 1.02
CA CYS A 32 -3.21 -11.29 0.04
C CYS A 32 -2.40 -10.37 -0.88
N SER A 33 -1.08 -10.59 -0.96
CA SER A 33 -0.17 -9.86 -1.86
C SER A 33 -0.18 -10.42 -3.28
N CYS A 34 -0.03 -9.56 -4.29
CA CYS A 34 0.04 -9.99 -5.70
C CYS A 34 1.06 -9.20 -6.51
N ASP A 35 1.59 -9.84 -7.54
CA ASP A 35 2.50 -9.22 -8.50
C ASP A 35 1.79 -8.16 -9.37
N PRO A 36 2.52 -7.12 -9.82
CA PRO A 36 1.93 -6.11 -10.68
C PRO A 36 1.64 -6.66 -12.07
N ALA A 37 0.46 -6.34 -12.60
CA ALA A 37 0.21 -6.48 -14.03
C ALA A 37 1.11 -5.53 -14.83
N ILE A 38 1.61 -5.99 -15.98
CA ILE A 38 2.38 -5.14 -16.93
C ILE A 38 1.46 -4.17 -17.69
N GLU A 39 0.18 -4.52 -17.84
CA GLU A 39 -0.84 -3.67 -18.45
C GLU A 39 -2.16 -3.90 -17.71
N ASP A 40 -2.91 -2.82 -17.46
CA ASP A 40 -4.22 -2.83 -16.82
C ASP A 40 -5.17 -1.93 -17.64
N ARG A 41 -6.28 -2.48 -18.14
CA ARG A 41 -7.28 -1.76 -18.93
C ARG A 41 -8.70 -2.16 -18.55
N SER A 42 -9.61 -1.21 -18.60
CA SER A 42 -11.05 -1.49 -18.53
C SER A 42 -11.71 -1.32 -19.91
N TRP A 43 -12.63 -2.24 -20.21
CA TRP A 43 -13.50 -2.23 -21.39
C TRP A 43 -14.97 -2.13 -20.98
N SER A 44 -15.27 -1.13 -20.14
CA SER A 44 -16.62 -0.90 -19.60
C SER A 44 -17.70 -0.67 -20.66
N THR A 45 -17.32 -0.29 -21.89
CA THR A 45 -18.24 -0.06 -23.02
C THR A 45 -18.56 -1.31 -23.83
N PHE A 46 -17.84 -2.41 -23.62
CA PHE A 46 -18.01 -3.67 -24.35
C PHE A 46 -18.87 -4.63 -23.55
N SER A 47 -19.55 -5.56 -24.22
CA SER A 47 -20.18 -6.68 -23.53
C SER A 47 -19.11 -7.56 -22.87
N PHE A 48 -19.51 -8.32 -21.86
CA PHE A 48 -18.62 -9.25 -21.14
C PHE A 48 -17.82 -10.15 -22.10
N LEU A 49 -18.48 -10.73 -23.11
CA LEU A 49 -17.85 -11.66 -24.03
C LEU A 49 -16.86 -10.95 -24.97
N GLU A 50 -17.23 -9.77 -25.49
CA GLU A 50 -16.34 -8.95 -26.31
C GLU A 50 -15.10 -8.50 -25.53
N ALA A 51 -15.29 -8.02 -24.30
CA ALA A 51 -14.21 -7.61 -23.41
C ALA A 51 -13.28 -8.78 -23.06
N LEU A 52 -13.82 -9.97 -22.79
CA LEU A 52 -13.02 -11.17 -22.56
C LEU A 52 -12.18 -11.54 -23.79
N MET A 53 -12.78 -11.54 -24.98
CA MET A 53 -12.08 -11.85 -26.24
C MET A 53 -10.98 -10.84 -26.54
N LEU A 54 -11.22 -9.55 -26.29
CA LEU A 54 -10.20 -8.51 -26.41
C LEU A 54 -9.05 -8.73 -25.41
N CYS A 55 -9.33 -9.23 -24.21
CA CYS A 55 -8.29 -9.55 -23.21
C CYS A 55 -7.35 -10.62 -23.71
N SER A 56 -7.94 -11.72 -24.19
CA SER A 56 -7.22 -12.84 -24.75
C SER A 56 -6.39 -12.44 -25.97
N MET A 57 -7.01 -11.71 -26.90
CA MET A 57 -6.34 -11.23 -28.11
C MET A 57 -5.16 -10.30 -27.77
N ARG A 58 -5.35 -9.41 -26.79
CA ARG A 58 -4.31 -8.47 -26.40
C ARG A 58 -3.12 -9.16 -25.75
N CYS A 59 -3.36 -10.16 -24.89
CA CYS A 59 -2.27 -10.96 -24.34
C CYS A 59 -1.51 -11.69 -25.45
N SER A 60 -2.21 -12.35 -26.38
CA SER A 60 -1.58 -13.03 -27.53
C SER A 60 -0.74 -12.10 -28.40
N GLN A 61 -1.15 -10.83 -28.55
CA GLN A 61 -0.40 -9.82 -29.31
C GLN A 61 0.75 -9.17 -28.54
N THR A 62 0.83 -9.37 -27.23
CA THR A 62 1.84 -8.76 -26.38
C THR A 62 2.96 -9.78 -26.16
N ALA A 63 4.13 -9.55 -26.76
CA ALA A 63 5.24 -10.51 -26.74
C ALA A 63 5.72 -10.89 -25.33
N SER A 64 5.55 -9.99 -24.36
CA SER A 64 5.86 -10.26 -22.96
C SER A 64 4.69 -10.84 -22.19
N CYS A 65 3.49 -10.99 -22.74
CA CYS A 65 2.35 -11.51 -21.99
C CYS A 65 2.37 -13.04 -21.98
N VAL A 66 2.29 -13.61 -20.79
CA VAL A 66 2.24 -15.06 -20.56
C VAL A 66 0.94 -15.50 -19.89
N ALA A 67 0.19 -14.56 -19.30
CA ALA A 67 -1.11 -14.79 -18.70
C ALA A 67 -1.91 -13.47 -18.65
N TYR A 68 -3.24 -13.58 -18.56
CA TYR A 68 -4.12 -12.44 -18.30
C TYR A 68 -5.18 -12.76 -17.25
N ASN A 69 -5.61 -11.73 -16.52
CA ASN A 69 -6.76 -11.78 -15.62
C ASN A 69 -7.90 -10.93 -16.21
N PHE A 70 -9.12 -11.47 -16.23
CA PHE A 70 -10.32 -10.77 -16.70
C PHE A 70 -11.38 -10.74 -15.60
N ILE A 71 -11.76 -9.53 -15.19
CA ILE A 71 -12.70 -9.28 -14.11
C ILE A 71 -14.09 -9.05 -14.70
N ASN A 72 -14.98 -10.02 -14.52
CA ASN A 72 -16.33 -10.00 -15.10
C ASN A 72 -17.19 -8.79 -14.65
N ALA A 73 -17.05 -8.36 -13.39
CA ALA A 73 -17.86 -7.32 -12.80
C ALA A 73 -17.54 -5.93 -13.37
N THR A 74 -16.30 -5.73 -13.82
CA THR A 74 -15.79 -4.41 -14.26
C THR A 74 -15.30 -4.42 -15.70
N ASN A 75 -15.38 -5.55 -16.39
CA ASN A 75 -14.76 -5.79 -17.69
C ASN A 75 -13.30 -5.34 -17.75
N GLN A 76 -12.57 -5.57 -16.67
CA GLN A 76 -11.18 -5.15 -16.52
C GLN A 76 -10.24 -6.30 -16.89
N CYS A 77 -9.23 -5.99 -17.68
CA CYS A 77 -8.22 -6.90 -18.20
C CYS A 77 -6.84 -6.50 -17.67
N GLN A 78 -6.11 -7.47 -17.15
CA GLN A 78 -4.76 -7.30 -16.63
C GLN A 78 -3.83 -8.31 -17.30
N LEU A 79 -2.69 -7.87 -17.80
CA LEU A 79 -1.70 -8.73 -18.47
C LEU A 79 -0.49 -8.95 -17.58
N PHE A 80 0.12 -10.14 -17.65
CA PHE A 80 1.27 -10.53 -16.83
C PHE A 80 2.38 -11.09 -17.69
N ASN A 81 3.64 -10.86 -17.31
CA ASN A 81 4.83 -11.29 -18.05
C ASN A 81 5.63 -12.41 -17.41
N GLN A 82 5.12 -13.01 -16.34
CA GLN A 82 5.72 -14.14 -15.67
C GLN A 82 4.65 -15.21 -15.42
N THR A 83 4.98 -16.47 -15.72
CA THR A 83 4.14 -17.63 -15.41
C THR A 83 4.28 -17.90 -13.92
N LEU A 84 3.30 -17.45 -13.14
CA LEU A 84 3.33 -17.68 -11.70
C LEU A 84 3.14 -19.17 -11.42
N ASN A 85 3.96 -19.73 -10.54
CA ASN A 85 3.85 -21.11 -10.11
C ASN A 85 2.73 -21.22 -9.08
N LYS A 86 1.52 -21.57 -9.55
CA LYS A 86 0.29 -21.75 -8.77
C LYS A 86 -0.29 -20.48 -8.16
N PHE A 87 -1.59 -20.57 -7.95
CA PHE A 87 -2.49 -19.48 -8.21
C PHE A 87 -3.83 -19.96 -7.63
N SER A 88 -4.40 -19.19 -6.71
CA SER A 88 -5.57 -19.62 -5.94
C SER A 88 -6.39 -18.42 -5.49
N VAL A 89 -7.70 -18.46 -5.72
CA VAL A 89 -8.65 -17.53 -5.11
C VAL A 89 -8.81 -17.89 -3.64
N LEU A 90 -8.60 -16.90 -2.74
CA LEU A 90 -9.05 -17.01 -1.35
C LEU A 90 -10.30 -16.14 -1.17
N PRO A 91 -11.51 -16.74 -1.18
CA PRO A 91 -12.73 -16.02 -0.87
C PRO A 91 -12.61 -15.32 0.49
N GLY A 92 -12.98 -14.04 0.54
CA GLY A 92 -12.87 -13.22 1.75
C GLY A 92 -11.53 -12.53 1.97
N CYS A 93 -10.61 -12.57 1.00
CA CYS A 93 -9.33 -11.86 1.08
C CYS A 93 -9.41 -10.44 0.50
N GLN A 94 -8.88 -9.44 1.21
CA GLN A 94 -8.60 -8.10 0.69
C GLN A 94 -7.22 -8.09 0.03
N TYR A 95 -7.21 -7.79 -1.26
CA TYR A 95 -5.98 -7.79 -2.05
C TYR A 95 -5.20 -6.50 -1.86
N TYR A 96 -3.88 -6.60 -1.85
CA TYR A 96 -3.00 -5.44 -1.85
C TYR A 96 -1.81 -5.65 -2.78
N TYR A 97 -1.32 -4.54 -3.31
CA TYR A 97 -0.10 -4.53 -4.08
C TYR A 97 1.10 -4.39 -3.13
N ARG A 98 1.95 -5.40 -3.07
CA ARG A 98 3.26 -5.27 -2.43
C ARG A 98 4.22 -4.69 -3.45
N LYS A 99 4.73 -3.49 -3.20
CA LYS A 99 5.78 -2.91 -4.06
C LYS A 99 7.08 -3.67 -3.78
N VAL A 100 7.38 -4.68 -4.59
CA VAL A 100 8.69 -5.35 -4.61
C VAL A 100 9.59 -4.53 -5.52
N VAL A 101 10.46 -3.70 -4.95
CA VAL A 101 11.55 -3.08 -5.71
C VAL A 101 12.71 -4.06 -5.64
N ASN A 102 13.04 -4.69 -6.78
CA ASN A 102 14.19 -5.55 -7.05
C ASN A 102 14.84 -6.22 -5.82
N ASP A 103 14.54 -7.50 -5.57
CA ASP A 103 15.23 -8.59 -4.82
C ASP A 103 16.28 -8.29 -3.70
N SER A 104 16.40 -7.04 -3.24
CA SER A 104 17.30 -6.54 -2.21
C SER A 104 16.78 -5.28 -1.51
N ASP A 105 15.77 -4.58 -2.05
CA ASP A 105 15.13 -3.42 -1.39
C ASP A 105 13.66 -3.73 -1.04
N LEU A 106 13.49 -4.80 -0.27
CA LEU A 106 12.21 -5.21 0.29
C LEU A 106 11.71 -4.16 1.29
N SER A 107 10.45 -3.74 1.12
CA SER A 107 9.68 -2.93 2.08
C SER A 107 10.28 -1.55 2.35
N ALA A 108 9.56 -0.69 3.07
CA ALA A 108 10.16 0.54 3.59
C ALA A 108 11.16 0.24 4.73
N ILE A 109 11.92 -0.87 4.64
CA ILE A 109 12.92 -1.28 5.62
C ILE A 109 14.06 -0.26 5.55
N GLY A 110 14.15 0.57 6.60
CA GLY A 110 15.25 1.50 6.78
C GLY A 110 15.02 2.91 6.24
N GLU A 111 13.85 3.21 5.68
CA GLU A 111 13.48 4.58 5.34
C GLU A 111 13.06 5.36 6.59
N ASN A 112 13.56 6.59 6.74
CA ASN A 112 13.18 7.46 7.82
C ASN A 112 11.96 8.29 7.41
N LEU A 113 10.86 8.13 8.14
CA LEU A 113 9.73 9.05 8.09
C LEU A 113 10.11 10.31 8.86
N THR A 114 10.02 11.45 8.20
CA THR A 114 10.01 12.76 8.86
C THR A 114 8.56 13.09 9.20
N VAL A 115 8.27 13.35 10.48
CA VAL A 115 6.93 13.60 10.99
C VAL A 115 6.91 14.91 11.77
N GLU A 116 6.03 15.82 11.41
CA GLU A 116 5.83 17.10 12.10
C GLU A 116 4.34 17.31 12.29
N ALA A 117 3.92 17.81 13.46
CA ALA A 117 2.52 18.08 13.75
C ALA A 117 2.38 19.44 14.43
N ASP A 118 1.31 20.14 14.12
CA ASP A 118 0.96 21.41 14.72
C ASP A 118 -0.44 21.27 15.35
N ASP A 119 -0.61 21.36 16.67
CA ASP A 119 0.42 21.68 17.68
C ASP A 119 1.12 20.44 18.27
N TYR A 120 0.36 19.36 18.47
CA TYR A 120 0.85 18.16 19.14
C TYR A 120 0.55 16.90 18.32
N LEU A 121 1.55 16.03 18.20
CA LEU A 121 1.37 14.65 17.74
C LEU A 121 0.95 13.79 18.94
N GLN A 122 -0.28 13.28 18.94
CA GLN A 122 -0.80 12.51 20.07
C GLN A 122 -0.68 10.99 19.86
N GLU A 123 -1.01 10.52 18.66
CA GLU A 123 -0.95 9.10 18.33
C GLU A 123 -0.41 8.90 16.92
N PHE A 124 0.42 7.87 16.74
CA PHE A 124 1.00 7.53 15.45
C PHE A 124 1.00 6.02 15.30
N TYR A 125 0.35 5.56 14.24
CA TYR A 125 0.10 4.15 13.97
C TYR A 125 0.76 3.73 12.66
N ILE A 126 1.47 2.61 12.72
CA ILE A 126 1.95 1.89 11.54
C ILE A 126 1.25 0.54 11.55
N ASN A 127 0.53 0.22 10.47
CA ASN A 127 -0.19 -1.06 10.33
C ASN A 127 -1.11 -1.38 11.50
N GLY A 128 -1.77 -0.36 12.04
CA GLY A 128 -2.67 -0.47 13.19
C GLY A 128 -2.00 -0.59 14.56
N ILE A 129 -0.66 -0.60 14.63
CA ILE A 129 0.10 -0.65 15.88
C ILE A 129 0.49 0.77 16.27
N ASN A 130 0.12 1.21 17.49
CA ASN A 130 0.57 2.49 18.02
C ASN A 130 2.07 2.42 18.31
N VAL A 131 2.85 3.25 17.61
CA VAL A 131 4.31 3.31 17.76
C VAL A 131 4.77 4.54 18.55
N MET A 132 3.83 5.34 19.04
CA MET A 132 4.10 6.53 19.85
C MET A 132 4.92 6.17 21.09
N SER A 133 6.04 6.86 21.29
CA SER A 133 6.85 6.77 22.50
C SER A 133 7.79 7.97 22.58
N PRO A 134 8.12 8.47 23.80
CA PRO A 134 9.03 9.60 23.96
C PRO A 134 10.42 9.41 23.33
N SER A 135 10.89 8.16 23.23
CA SER A 135 12.17 7.84 22.58
C SER A 135 12.14 7.90 21.05
N ARG A 136 10.96 7.74 20.44
CA ARG A 136 10.79 7.76 18.97
C ARG A 136 10.23 9.08 18.47
N PHE A 137 9.47 9.77 19.32
CA PHE A 137 8.86 11.06 19.03
C PHE A 137 9.14 12.06 20.18
N PRO A 138 10.42 12.41 20.43
CA PRO A 138 10.78 13.38 21.46
C PRO A 138 10.16 14.78 21.22
N HIS A 139 9.91 15.15 19.97
CA HIS A 139 9.35 16.45 19.57
C HIS A 139 7.84 16.40 19.34
N ALA A 140 7.15 15.36 19.79
CA ALA A 140 5.69 15.22 19.65
C ALA A 140 4.86 16.38 20.23
N LYS A 141 5.46 17.21 21.10
CA LYS A 141 4.82 18.40 21.70
C LYS A 141 5.37 19.73 21.16
N GLU A 142 6.26 19.67 20.17
CA GLU A 142 6.97 20.82 19.62
C GLU A 142 6.55 20.96 18.15
N TRP A 143 5.74 21.97 17.85
CA TRP A 143 5.17 22.16 16.51
C TRP A 143 6.19 22.48 15.42
N ASN A 144 7.41 22.88 15.80
CA ASN A 144 8.43 23.42 14.90
C ASN A 144 9.62 22.48 14.68
N THR A 145 9.60 21.28 15.26
CA THR A 145 10.70 20.33 15.19
C THR A 145 10.17 18.97 14.77
N ALA A 146 10.63 18.48 13.63
CA ALA A 146 10.20 17.20 13.11
C ALA A 146 10.87 16.03 13.86
N ASP A 147 10.10 14.98 14.11
CA ASP A 147 10.59 13.69 14.57
C ASP A 147 10.99 12.79 13.40
N MET A 148 11.90 11.86 13.65
CA MET A 148 12.30 10.83 12.69
C MET A 148 11.89 9.45 13.18
N TYR A 149 11.10 8.74 12.38
CA TYR A 149 10.71 7.36 12.65
C TYR A 149 11.28 6.42 11.59
N ASN A 150 12.11 5.47 12.02
CA ASN A 150 12.65 4.44 11.14
C ASN A 150 11.56 3.40 10.84
N LEU A 151 11.10 3.39 9.58
CA LEU A 151 10.09 2.46 9.12
C LEU A 151 10.69 1.06 8.92
N LYS A 152 9.94 0.04 9.33
CA LYS A 152 10.38 -1.36 9.30
C LYS A 152 9.27 -2.25 8.79
N GLY A 153 9.63 -3.16 7.90
CA GLY A 153 8.72 -4.14 7.30
C GLY A 153 7.74 -3.51 6.30
N ASP A 154 6.75 -4.30 5.92
CA ASP A 154 5.73 -3.89 4.96
C ASP A 154 4.87 -2.74 5.49
N LEU A 155 4.40 -1.88 4.59
CA LEU A 155 3.54 -0.74 4.92
C LEU A 155 2.17 -0.88 4.28
N PHE A 156 1.13 -0.93 5.10
CA PHE A 156 -0.27 -1.06 4.68
C PHE A 156 -1.09 0.18 4.99
N VAL A 157 -0.91 0.74 6.19
CA VAL A 157 -1.60 1.97 6.61
C VAL A 157 -0.70 2.79 7.52
N ILE A 158 -0.72 4.10 7.32
CA ILE A 158 -0.27 5.08 8.31
C ILE A 158 -1.51 5.81 8.82
N ALA A 159 -1.61 5.95 10.13
CA ALA A 159 -2.68 6.66 10.80
C ALA A 159 -2.09 7.60 11.86
N VAL A 160 -2.56 8.84 11.89
CA VAL A 160 -2.07 9.87 12.81
C VAL A 160 -3.21 10.64 13.45
N ARG A 161 -3.08 10.87 14.76
CA ARG A 161 -3.91 11.78 15.53
C ARG A 161 -3.04 12.94 15.99
N ALA A 162 -3.38 14.14 15.54
CA ALA A 162 -2.79 15.38 16.00
C ALA A 162 -3.82 16.19 16.80
N TRP A 163 -3.36 17.02 17.73
CA TRP A 163 -4.19 17.96 18.46
C TRP A 163 -3.77 19.37 18.11
N ASN A 164 -4.75 20.15 17.65
CA ASN A 164 -4.57 21.56 17.43
C ASN A 164 -5.04 22.35 18.65
N THR A 165 -4.21 23.24 19.18
CA THR A 165 -4.58 24.13 20.28
C THR A 165 -5.17 25.44 19.76
N ILE A 166 -4.58 26.07 18.73
CA ILE A 166 -4.97 27.41 18.27
C ILE A 166 -5.02 27.46 16.74
N ALA A 167 -5.95 28.24 16.17
CA ALA A 167 -6.03 28.56 14.74
C ALA A 167 -5.98 27.34 13.78
N PHE A 168 -4.93 27.24 12.96
CA PHE A 168 -4.72 26.19 11.96
C PHE A 168 -3.68 25.19 12.45
N GLY A 169 -4.10 23.95 12.66
CA GLY A 169 -3.19 22.82 12.90
C GLY A 169 -3.09 21.92 11.70
N GLY A 170 -2.12 21.01 11.73
CA GLY A 170 -1.93 20.06 10.65
C GLY A 170 -0.83 19.04 10.94
N VAL A 171 -0.52 18.24 9.94
CA VAL A 171 0.56 17.25 10.01
C VAL A 171 1.31 17.21 8.69
N THR A 172 2.62 16.96 8.75
CA THR A 172 3.43 16.55 7.61
C THR A 172 4.07 15.19 7.89
N ILE A 173 4.07 14.33 6.88
CA ILE A 173 4.71 13.01 6.92
C ILE A 173 5.37 12.80 5.58
N SER A 174 6.67 12.55 5.57
CA SER A 174 7.39 12.30 4.32
C SER A 174 8.57 11.34 4.44
N THR A 175 8.91 10.69 3.33
CA THR A 175 10.19 10.00 3.10
C THR A 175 11.07 10.79 2.13
N ALA A 176 12.39 10.57 2.20
CA ALA A 176 13.35 11.24 1.32
C ALA A 176 13.10 10.93 -0.17
N ASP A 177 12.70 9.69 -0.48
CA ASP A 177 12.36 9.23 -1.82
C ASP A 177 11.00 9.73 -2.33
N ASN A 178 10.22 10.41 -1.48
CA ASN A 178 8.86 10.90 -1.76
C ASN A 178 7.83 9.78 -2.05
N TYR A 179 8.11 8.54 -1.66
CA TYR A 179 7.13 7.47 -1.71
C TYR A 179 5.96 7.74 -0.76
N ILE A 180 6.27 8.22 0.45
CA ILE A 180 5.29 8.69 1.43
C ILE A 180 5.42 10.19 1.48
N VAL A 181 4.32 10.88 1.22
CA VAL A 181 4.21 12.35 1.25
C VAL A 181 2.79 12.69 1.66
N THR A 182 2.62 13.64 2.59
CA THR A 182 1.34 14.25 2.91
C THR A 182 0.86 15.15 1.77
N ASN A 183 -0.34 14.83 1.28
CA ASN A 183 -1.03 15.50 0.20
C ASN A 183 -2.53 15.11 0.24
N SER A 184 -3.30 15.56 -0.74
CA SER A 184 -4.74 15.30 -0.90
C SER A 184 -5.12 13.82 -1.08
N THR A 185 -4.15 12.90 -1.27
CA THR A 185 -4.44 11.45 -1.28
C THR A 185 -4.66 10.86 0.11
N TRP A 186 -4.34 11.62 1.16
CA TRP A 186 -4.67 11.25 2.54
C TRP A 186 -6.15 11.51 2.82
N LYS A 187 -6.70 10.75 3.75
CA LYS A 187 -8.07 10.92 4.24
C LYS A 187 -8.03 11.52 5.63
N CYS A 188 -8.78 12.59 5.88
CA CYS A 188 -8.79 13.26 7.18
C CYS A 188 -10.21 13.59 7.67
N ARG A 189 -10.39 13.59 8.99
CA ARG A 189 -11.63 14.01 9.68
C ARG A 189 -11.34 14.50 11.10
N LYS A 190 -12.38 15.00 11.79
CA LYS A 190 -12.27 15.54 13.16
C LYS A 190 -12.87 14.64 14.24
N ASP A 191 -13.71 13.70 13.86
CA ASP A 191 -14.46 12.84 14.76
C ASP A 191 -13.87 11.44 14.83
N LEU A 192 -13.73 10.93 16.05
CA LEU A 192 -13.19 9.61 16.33
C LEU A 192 -14.20 8.53 15.95
N THR A 193 -13.75 7.56 15.17
CA THR A 193 -14.44 6.27 15.03
C THR A 193 -13.49 5.19 15.52
N ASP A 194 -13.92 4.34 16.45
CA ASP A 194 -13.06 3.30 16.99
C ASP A 194 -12.51 2.39 15.87
N GLY A 195 -11.25 1.99 16.01
CA GLY A 195 -10.54 1.18 15.02
C GLY A 195 -10.16 1.87 13.71
N TRP A 196 -10.29 3.19 13.59
CA TRP A 196 -9.92 3.97 12.38
C TRP A 196 -8.47 3.75 11.91
N TYR A 197 -7.56 3.40 12.82
CA TYR A 197 -6.14 3.16 12.56
C TYR A 197 -5.86 1.75 12.01
N LYS A 198 -6.82 0.82 12.05
CA LYS A 198 -6.65 -0.56 11.58
C LYS A 198 -6.48 -0.62 10.07
N ILE A 199 -5.85 -1.68 9.58
CA ILE A 199 -5.60 -1.85 8.14
C ILE A 199 -6.92 -2.03 7.39
N ASN A 200 -7.81 -2.88 7.90
CA ASN A 200 -9.11 -3.19 7.29
C ASN A 200 -10.19 -2.10 7.45
N TYR A 201 -9.88 -0.97 8.09
CA TYR A 201 -10.87 0.09 8.29
C TYR A 201 -11.31 0.74 6.97
N ASN A 202 -12.62 0.97 6.83
CA ASN A 202 -13.19 1.59 5.64
C ASN A 202 -13.31 3.12 5.79
N ASP A 203 -12.46 3.84 5.07
CA ASP A 203 -12.40 5.30 5.00
C ASP A 203 -13.01 5.88 3.72
N SER A 204 -13.82 5.10 2.97
CA SER A 204 -14.45 5.58 1.73
C SER A 204 -15.32 6.82 1.92
N PHE A 205 -15.86 7.02 3.13
CA PHE A 205 -16.68 8.18 3.49
C PHE A 205 -15.86 9.35 4.05
N TRP A 206 -14.55 9.19 4.23
CA TRP A 206 -13.70 10.27 4.69
C TRP A 206 -13.41 11.22 3.54
N THR A 207 -13.46 12.51 3.85
CA THR A 207 -13.02 13.55 2.92
C THR A 207 -11.53 13.44 2.69
N ASP A 208 -11.10 13.80 1.48
CA ASP A 208 -9.69 14.01 1.18
C ASP A 208 -9.12 15.10 2.08
N ALA A 209 -7.84 14.96 2.40
CA ALA A 209 -7.08 15.94 3.14
C ALA A 209 -7.02 17.26 2.36
N LEU A 210 -7.19 18.36 3.06
CA LEU A 210 -6.92 19.67 2.48
C LEU A 210 -5.42 19.95 2.56
N GLU A 211 -4.84 20.34 1.43
CA GLU A 211 -3.45 20.77 1.36
C GLU A 211 -3.33 22.26 1.65
N GLY A 212 -2.33 22.65 2.41
CA GLY A 212 -1.97 24.06 2.55
C GLY A 212 -0.47 24.27 2.48
N LEU A 213 -0.12 25.45 1.99
CA LEU A 213 1.17 26.05 2.24
C LEU A 213 1.06 26.70 3.60
N ASN A 214 1.80 26.20 4.59
CA ASN A 214 1.87 26.92 5.84
C ASN A 214 2.85 28.08 5.67
N THR A 215 2.35 29.25 5.25
CA THR A 215 3.17 30.44 4.93
C THR A 215 3.92 31.00 6.15
N TYR A 216 3.61 30.53 7.36
CA TYR A 216 4.24 30.93 8.62
C TYR A 216 5.45 30.06 9.03
N TYR A 217 5.77 28.96 8.34
CA TYR A 217 6.65 27.90 8.86
C TYR A 217 7.86 27.70 7.94
N PRO A 218 9.06 28.17 8.31
CA PRO A 218 10.23 28.25 7.44
C PRO A 218 10.94 26.91 7.18
N THR A 219 10.52 25.81 7.80
CA THR A 219 11.10 24.48 7.60
C THR A 219 10.64 23.80 6.30
N SER A 220 9.58 24.31 5.65
CA SER A 220 9.31 23.96 4.27
C SER A 220 10.31 24.66 3.36
N SER A 221 11.42 23.99 3.07
CA SER A 221 12.20 24.35 1.89
C SER A 221 11.25 24.57 0.71
N PRO A 222 11.38 25.61 -0.11
CA PRO A 222 10.56 25.76 -1.32
C PRO A 222 10.73 24.59 -2.31
N LEU A 223 11.69 23.68 -2.06
CA LEU A 223 11.89 22.41 -2.76
C LEU A 223 11.21 21.21 -2.07
N ALA A 224 10.65 21.39 -0.87
CA ALA A 224 9.93 20.37 -0.13
C ALA A 224 8.64 20.01 -0.88
N ARG A 225 8.55 18.76 -1.33
CA ARG A 225 7.38 18.23 -2.03
C ARG A 225 6.23 17.85 -1.09
N TYR A 226 6.45 17.86 0.22
CA TYR A 226 5.41 17.60 1.21
C TYR A 226 4.56 18.83 1.48
N LYS A 227 3.26 18.61 1.64
CA LYS A 227 2.29 19.64 2.00
C LYS A 227 1.83 19.40 3.42
N TRP A 228 1.58 20.49 4.15
CA TRP A 228 0.79 20.41 5.36
C TRP A 228 -0.60 19.95 4.98
N ILE A 229 -1.06 18.89 5.64
CA ILE A 229 -2.43 18.41 5.50
C ILE A 229 -3.23 18.71 6.76
N PHE A 230 -4.48 19.09 6.56
CA PHE A 230 -5.44 19.36 7.62
C PHE A 230 -6.79 18.72 7.32
N GLY A 231 -7.63 18.65 8.35
CA GLY A 231 -9.02 18.28 8.21
C GLY A 231 -9.82 19.26 7.34
N PRO A 232 -11.05 18.91 6.94
CA PRO A 232 -11.85 19.66 5.96
C PRO A 232 -12.21 21.10 6.37
N GLN A 233 -11.92 21.52 7.60
CA GLN A 233 -12.15 22.86 8.13
C GLN A 233 -11.08 23.17 9.18
N ALA A 234 -10.63 24.42 9.29
CA ALA A 234 -9.87 24.89 10.45
C ALA A 234 -10.63 24.57 11.74
N CYS A 235 -9.93 24.22 12.81
CA CYS A 235 -10.52 24.13 14.14
C CYS A 235 -9.51 24.44 15.22
N GLU A 236 -9.98 25.11 16.26
CA GLU A 236 -9.25 25.36 17.49
C GLU A 236 -9.65 24.29 18.51
N HIS A 237 -8.72 23.89 19.37
CA HIS A 237 -8.93 22.88 20.41
C HIS A 237 -9.61 21.60 19.89
N CYS A 238 -9.03 20.99 18.86
CA CYS A 238 -9.62 19.85 18.17
C CYS A 238 -8.59 18.75 17.88
N ASP A 239 -9.11 17.52 17.78
CA ASP A 239 -8.37 16.42 17.20
C ASP A 239 -8.47 16.43 15.66
N ILE A 240 -7.35 16.09 15.02
CA ILE A 240 -7.23 15.86 13.58
C ILE A 240 -6.81 14.41 13.40
N TYR A 241 -7.69 13.61 12.79
CA TYR A 241 -7.43 12.21 12.45
C TYR A 241 -7.16 12.13 10.96
N CYS A 242 -5.96 11.68 10.59
CA CYS A 242 -5.59 11.48 9.19
C CYS A 242 -5.07 10.06 8.99
N ARG A 243 -5.43 9.42 7.87
CA ARG A 243 -4.91 8.12 7.49
C ARG A 243 -4.63 8.03 6.00
N ARG A 244 -3.69 7.18 5.64
CA ARG A 244 -3.42 6.79 4.26
C ARG A 244 -3.30 5.28 4.16
N SER A 245 -4.19 4.71 3.35
CA SER A 245 -4.11 3.31 2.94
C SER A 245 -3.14 3.18 1.76
N PHE A 246 -2.22 2.24 1.86
CA PHE A 246 -1.35 1.79 0.78
C PHE A 246 -1.90 0.51 0.11
N ILE A 247 -2.97 -0.05 0.68
CA ILE A 247 -3.75 -1.13 0.08
C ILE A 247 -4.69 -0.55 -0.97
N LYS A 248 -4.50 -0.96 -2.23
CA LYS A 248 -5.41 -0.65 -3.33
C LYS A 248 -6.56 -1.65 -3.33
N LYS A 249 -7.76 -1.18 -2.97
CA LYS A 249 -8.99 -2.01 -2.92
C LYS A 249 -9.50 -2.46 -4.29
N ASP A 250 -9.03 -1.85 -5.37
CA ASP A 250 -9.55 -2.09 -6.74
C ASP A 250 -8.74 -3.10 -7.56
N ARG A 251 -7.79 -3.81 -6.95
CA ARG A 251 -6.98 -4.81 -7.66
C ARG A 251 -7.37 -6.20 -7.23
N LEU A 252 -8.27 -6.81 -7.98
CA LEU A 252 -8.53 -8.24 -7.89
C LEU A 252 -7.29 -9.00 -8.36
N CYS A 253 -6.84 -9.92 -7.53
CA CYS A 253 -5.90 -10.95 -7.94
C CYS A 253 -6.68 -12.24 -8.05
N LEU A 254 -6.73 -12.81 -9.25
CA LEU A 254 -7.37 -14.10 -9.47
C LEU A 254 -6.48 -14.93 -10.38
N GLU A 255 -6.38 -16.22 -10.06
CA GLU A 255 -6.33 -17.26 -11.09
C GLU A 255 -7.31 -18.39 -10.74
N LYS A 256 -7.92 -18.85 -11.83
CA LYS A 256 -8.72 -20.03 -12.18
C LYS A 256 -9.30 -20.94 -11.08
N HIS A 257 -10.62 -21.06 -11.12
CA HIS A 257 -11.28 -22.37 -11.29
C HIS A 257 -12.43 -22.20 -12.28
N PHE A 258 -12.41 -22.97 -13.38
CA PHE A 258 -13.41 -23.03 -14.48
C PHE A 258 -13.88 -21.63 -14.92
N TRP A 259 -13.27 -20.99 -15.91
CA TRP A 259 -13.55 -21.23 -17.33
C TRP A 259 -12.26 -21.21 -18.16
N GLU A 260 -12.36 -21.64 -19.42
CA GLU A 260 -11.28 -21.82 -20.40
C GLU A 260 -10.19 -20.73 -20.33
N ILE A 261 -8.98 -21.12 -19.90
CA ILE A 261 -7.79 -20.38 -20.33
C ILE A 261 -7.60 -20.80 -21.78
N VAL A 262 -7.86 -19.89 -22.71
CA VAL A 262 -7.25 -19.96 -24.04
C VAL A 262 -5.78 -19.68 -23.80
N LEU A 263 -4.98 -20.75 -23.70
CA LEU A 263 -3.54 -20.64 -23.88
C LEU A 263 -3.36 -20.14 -25.31
N ALA A 264 -2.61 -19.04 -25.46
CA ALA A 264 -2.20 -18.57 -26.78
C ALA A 264 -1.25 -19.59 -27.45
#